data_AF-A0A941VLG7-F1
#
_entry.id   AF-A0A941VLG7-F1
#
_cell.length_a   1.000
_cell.length_b   1.000
_cell.length_c   1.000
_cell.angle_alpha   90.00
_cell.angle_beta   90.00
_cell.angle_gamma   90.00
#
_symmetry.space_group_name_H-M   'P 1'
#
loop_
_entity.id
_entity.type
_entity.pdbx_description
1 polymer ?
#
loop_
_entity_poly.entity_id
_entity_poly.type
_entity_poly.pdbx_seq_one_letter_code
_entity_poly.pdbx_strand_id
1 'polypeptide(L)' 'MDDDSPLIQLSHGSGGRMMHQLIRDYFVPAFDLQSLHDSAVIDSLPKGKLAVTT' A
#
# COMPACT_ATOMS: atom_id res chain seq x y z
N MET A 1 17.17 23.00 -13.43
CA MET A 1 17.21 21.55 -13.68
C MET A 1 15.79 21.11 -13.60
N ASP A 2 15.24 20.64 -14.72
CA ASP A 2 13.90 20.06 -14.72
C ASP A 2 13.98 18.76 -13.92
N ASP A 3 13.27 18.71 -12.79
CA ASP A 3 13.11 17.50 -12.00
C ASP A 3 12.15 16.58 -12.76
N ASP A 4 12.70 15.64 -13.50
CA ASP A 4 11.97 14.68 -14.34
C ASP A 4 11.30 13.56 -13.50
N SER A 5 11.14 13.79 -12.19
CA SER A 5 10.50 12.86 -11.28
C SER A 5 9.00 12.77 -11.59
N PRO A 6 8.43 11.57 -11.79
CA PRO A 6 7.04 11.42 -12.15
C PRO A 6 6.11 11.96 -11.05
N LEU A 7 5.23 12.89 -11.43
CA LEU A 7 4.25 13.49 -10.52
C LEU A 7 3.07 12.56 -10.25
N ILE A 8 2.53 12.61 -9.02
CA ILE A 8 1.31 11.89 -8.65
C ILE A 8 0.11 12.45 -9.42
N GLN A 9 -0.46 11.61 -10.29
CA GLN A 9 -1.68 11.86 -11.05
C GLN A 9 -2.96 11.45 -10.30
N LEU A 10 -4.11 12.01 -10.67
CA LEU A 10 -5.43 11.63 -10.11
C LEU A 10 -5.75 10.14 -10.24
N SER A 11 -5.29 9.50 -11.31
CA SER A 11 -5.49 8.06 -11.54
C SER A 11 -4.80 7.16 -10.51
N HIS A 12 -3.85 7.68 -9.73
CA HIS A 12 -3.28 6.95 -8.58
C HIS A 12 -4.24 6.87 -7.39
N GLY A 13 -5.27 7.72 -7.33
CA GLY A 13 -6.29 7.71 -6.27
C GLY A 13 -7.61 7.05 -6.67
N SER A 14 -7.73 6.54 -7.91
CA SER A 14 -9.00 6.05 -8.44
C SER A 14 -9.34 4.60 -8.09
N GLY A 15 -8.49 3.91 -7.33
CA GLY A 15 -8.65 2.47 -7.04
C GLY A 15 -8.19 1.53 -8.16
N GLY A 16 -7.83 2.05 -9.32
CA GLY A 16 -7.53 1.26 -10.52
C GLY A 16 -6.09 0.73 -10.60
N ARG A 17 -5.70 0.33 -11.82
CA ARG A 17 -4.38 -0.23 -12.13
C ARG A 17 -3.21 0.66 -11.69
N MET A 18 -3.35 1.97 -11.88
CA MET A 18 -2.27 2.91 -11.58
C MET A 18 -2.02 3.05 -10.07
N MET A 19 -3.08 3.08 -9.25
CA MET A 19 -2.96 2.99 -7.79
C MET A 19 -2.23 1.71 -7.36
N HIS A 20 -2.66 0.57 -7.89
CA HIS A 20 -2.05 -0.71 -7.56
C HIS A 20 -0.58 -0.78 -7.99
N GLN A 21 -0.21 -0.16 -9.11
CA GLN A 21 1.17 -0.09 -9.56
C GLN A 21 2.02 0.79 -8.65
N LEU A 22 1.51 1.97 -8.26
CA LEU A 22 2.18 2.84 -7.30
C LEU A 22 2.42 2.13 -5.96
N ILE A 23 1.41 1.42 -5.43
CA ILE A 23 1.56 0.63 -4.19
C ILE A 23 2.65 -0.43 -4.35
N ARG A 24 2.62 -1.23 -5.42
CA ARG A 24 3.58 -2.31 -5.65
C ARG A 24 5.01 -1.84 -5.87
N ASP A 25 5.20 -0.78 -6.65
CA ASP A 25 6.54 -0.39 -7.07
C ASP A 25 7.24 0.51 -6.05
N TYR A 26 6.48 1.27 -5.26
CA TYR A 26 7.03 2.24 -4.31
C TYR A 26 6.80 1.84 -2.85
N PHE A 27 5.57 1.49 -2.47
CA PHE A 27 5.25 1.26 -1.05
C PHE A 27 5.67 -0.14 -0.58
N VAL A 28 5.41 -1.19 -1.36
CA VAL A 28 5.80 -2.56 -1.01
C VAL A 28 7.30 -2.67 -0.70
N PRO A 29 8.23 -2.24 -1.58
CA PRO A 29 9.66 -2.36 -1.29
C PRO A 29 10.14 -1.38 -0.20
N ALA A 30 9.54 -0.19 -0.08
CA ALA A 30 9.96 0.79 0.92
C ALA A 30 9.61 0.37 2.36
N PHE A 31 8.52 -0.39 2.54
CA PHE A 31 8.02 -0.83 3.84
C PHE A 31 8.11 -2.34 4.07
N ASP A 32 8.70 -3.08 3.13
CA ASP A 32 8.80 -4.55 3.14
C ASP A 32 7.44 -5.23 3.41
N LEU A 33 6.40 -4.78 2.69
CA LEU A 33 5.04 -5.25 2.90
C LEU A 33 4.86 -6.69 2.43
N GLN A 34 4.45 -7.57 3.34
CA GLN A 34 4.27 -9.00 3.07
C GLN A 34 2.90 -9.34 2.46
N SER A 35 1.90 -8.45 2.60
CA SER A 35 0.57 -8.64 2.05
C SER A 35 -0.12 -7.32 1.71
N LEU A 36 -1.06 -7.37 0.77
CA LEU A 36 -1.88 -6.23 0.31
C LEU A 36 -3.36 -6.58 0.39
N HIS A 37 -3.79 -7.12 1.53
CA HIS A 37 -5.19 -7.44 1.80
C HIS A 37 -5.98 -6.22 2.28
N ASP A 38 -7.29 -6.37 2.37
CA ASP A 38 -8.22 -5.34 2.85
C ASP A 38 -8.00 -4.96 4.33
N SER A 39 -7.17 -5.71 5.07
CA SER A 39 -6.85 -5.45 6.49
C SER A 39 -5.47 -6.00 6.85
N ALA A 40 -4.82 -5.36 7.81
CA ALA A 40 -3.67 -5.92 8.51
C ALA A 40 -4.16 -6.85 9.63
N VAL A 41 -3.54 -8.03 9.79
CA VAL A 41 -3.86 -8.97 10.86
C VAL A 41 -2.71 -8.99 11.88
N ILE A 42 -3.03 -8.69 13.14
CA ILE A 42 -2.08 -8.70 14.25
C ILE A 42 -2.23 -10.03 14.99
N ASP A 43 -1.23 -10.91 14.80
CA ASP A 43 -1.23 -12.26 15.35
C ASP A 43 -0.65 -12.35 16.79
N SER A 44 -0.05 -11.27 17.32
CA SER A 44 0.63 -11.25 18.62
C SER A 44 -0.30 -11.00 19.83
N LEU A 45 -1.54 -11.49 19.77
CA LEU A 45 -2.53 -11.29 20.83
C LEU A 45 -2.67 -12.53 21.73
N PRO A 46 -2.92 -12.36 23.05
CA PRO A 46 -3.06 -13.48 23.98
C PRO A 46 -4.17 -14.48 23.59
N LYS A 47 -5.23 -14.01 22.92
CA LYS A 47 -6.30 -14.82 22.32
C LYS A 47 -6.89 -14.12 21.09
N GLY A 48 -7.16 -14.88 20.03
CA GLY A 48 -7.79 -14.39 18.81
C GLY A 48 -6.82 -13.70 17.84
N LYS A 49 -7.37 -13.12 16.77
CA LYS A 49 -6.65 -12.33 15.76
C LYS A 49 -7.36 -10.98 15.62
N LEU A 50 -6.62 -9.88 15.60
CA LEU A 50 -7.18 -8.55 15.38
C LEU A 50 -6.94 -8.13 13.94
N ALA A 51 -8.02 -7.83 13.22
CA ALA A 51 -7.97 -7.21 11.91
C ALA A 51 -8.15 -5.70 12.04
N VAL A 52 -7.30 -4.90 11.39
CA VAL A 52 -7.33 -3.43 11.38
C VAL A 52 -7.43 -2.94 9.95
N THR A 53 -8.36 -2.02 9.69
CA THR A 53 -8.59 -1.36 8.39
C THR A 53 -9.21 0.03 8.62
N THR A 54 -9.36 0.86 7.57
CA THR A 54 -9.94 2.21 7.63
C THR A 54 -11.00 2.43 6.55
#